data_AF-A0A6G2DPU4-F1
#
_entry.id   AF-A0A6G2DPU4-F1
#
_cell.length_a   1.000
_cell.length_b   1.000
_cell.length_c   1.000
_cell.angle_alpha   90.00
_cell.angle_beta   90.00
_cell.angle_gamma   90.00
#
_symmetry.space_group_name_H-M   'P 1'
#
loop_
_entity.id
_entity.type
_entity.pdbx_description
1 polymer ?
#
loop_
_entity_poly.entity_id
_entity_poly.type
_entity_poly.pdbx_seq_one_letter_code
_entity_poly.pdbx_strand_id
1 'polypeptide(L)'
;TGDVVTPQPITYDYKAIFNDENFPIIAYTIETVLAEKLQTIYSRSFLNSRSKDFYDVYILSKLKKDDIDLVQLKMACERTFSYRETELNFNNIIQ
;
A
#
# COMPACT_ATOMS: atom_id res chain seq x y z
N THR A 1 8.31 16.25 -6.52
CA THR A 1 8.63 14.92 -7.10
C THR A 1 7.50 14.00 -6.69
N GLY A 2 6.71 13.50 -7.64
CA GLY A 2 5.47 12.77 -7.33
C GLY A 2 5.74 11.36 -6.81
N ASP A 3 4.76 10.77 -6.14
CA ASP A 3 4.84 9.38 -5.67
C ASP A 3 4.81 8.40 -6.85
N VAL A 4 5.62 7.34 -6.76
CA VAL A 4 5.60 6.25 -7.75
C VAL A 4 4.37 5.39 -7.48
N VAL A 5 3.36 5.55 -8.34
CA VAL A 5 2.13 4.76 -8.27
C VAL A 5 2.28 3.53 -9.15
N THR A 6 2.12 2.35 -8.57
CA THR A 6 2.20 1.10 -9.31
C THR A 6 1.27 0.07 -8.67
N PRO A 7 0.34 -0.53 -9.44
CA PRO A 7 -0.03 -0.22 -10.83
C PRO A 7 -0.64 1.19 -11.00
N GLN A 8 -1.08 1.55 -12.21
CA GLN A 8 -1.67 2.88 -12.48
C GLN A 8 -2.86 3.16 -11.54
N PRO A 9 -3.08 4.42 -11.09
CA PRO A 9 -4.22 4.76 -10.25
C PRO A 9 -5.54 4.25 -10.84
N ILE A 10 -6.42 3.73 -9.98
CA ILE A 10 -7.73 3.21 -10.38
C ILE A 10 -8.81 4.23 -10.07
N THR A 11 -9.87 4.22 -10.88
CA THR A 11 -11.05 5.06 -10.65
C THR A 11 -12.01 4.28 -9.76
N TYR A 12 -12.27 4.81 -8.58
CA TYR A 12 -13.29 4.31 -7.66
C TYR A 12 -14.55 5.16 -7.80
N ASP A 13 -15.69 4.51 -8.00
CA ASP A 13 -16.98 5.17 -7.88
C ASP A 13 -17.34 5.31 -6.40
N TYR A 14 -17.07 6.48 -5.85
CA TYR A 14 -17.37 6.78 -4.45
C TYR A 14 -18.84 7.17 -4.31
N LYS A 15 -19.59 6.42 -3.51
CA LYS A 15 -20.97 6.74 -3.17
C LYS A 15 -20.99 7.87 -2.13
N ALA A 16 -21.72 8.95 -2.43
CA ALA A 16 -21.88 10.05 -1.50
C ALA A 16 -22.62 9.63 -0.22
N ILE A 17 -22.26 10.28 0.90
CA ILE A 17 -22.83 9.94 2.22
C ILE A 17 -24.26 10.47 2.36
N PHE A 18 -24.54 11.65 1.78
CA PHE A 18 -25.81 12.36 1.96
C PHE A 18 -26.77 12.23 0.78
N ASN A 19 -26.29 11.73 -0.36
CA ASN A 19 -27.00 11.71 -1.64
C ASN A 19 -26.76 10.34 -2.30
N ASP A 20 -27.66 9.90 -3.19
CA ASP A 20 -27.48 8.65 -3.97
C ASP A 20 -26.61 8.84 -5.24
N GLU A 21 -25.81 9.90 -5.27
CA GLU A 21 -24.90 10.18 -6.37
C GLU A 21 -23.56 9.48 -6.15
N ASN A 22 -22.99 8.95 -7.25
CA ASN A 22 -21.64 8.39 -7.29
C ASN A 22 -20.71 9.36 -8.01
N PHE A 23 -19.51 9.55 -7.47
CA PHE A 23 -18.48 10.38 -8.09
C PHE A 23 -17.23 9.55 -8.38
N PRO A 24 -16.67 9.63 -9.60
CA PRO A 24 -15.42 8.95 -9.93
C PRO A 24 -14.25 9.65 -9.23
N ILE A 25 -13.55 8.92 -8.37
CA ILE A 25 -12.35 9.39 -7.69
C ILE A 25 -11.16 8.56 -8.17
N ILE A 26 -10.12 9.23 -8.64
CA ILE A 26 -8.84 8.57 -8.95
C ILE A 26 -8.10 8.35 -7.63
N ALA A 27 -7.86 7.09 -7.27
CA ALA A 27 -7.15 6.75 -6.05
C ALA A 27 -6.03 5.73 -6.30
N TYR A 28 -5.10 5.66 -5.35
CA TYR A 28 -4.09 4.62 -5.31
C TYR A 28 -4.74 3.25 -5.18
N THR A 29 -4.12 2.25 -5.79
CA THR A 29 -4.56 0.87 -5.60
C THR A 29 -4.18 0.39 -4.20
N ILE A 30 -4.88 -0.63 -3.71
CA ILE A 30 -4.62 -1.21 -2.38
C ILE A 30 -3.17 -1.71 -2.29
N GLU A 31 -2.63 -2.21 -3.39
CA GLU A 31 -1.25 -2.66 -3.52
C GLU A 31 -0.24 -1.53 -3.34
N THR A 32 -0.47 -0.37 -3.95
CA THR A 32 0.40 0.82 -3.74
C THR A 32 0.36 1.25 -2.28
N VAL A 33 -0.83 1.33 -1.67
CA VAL A 33 -0.98 1.72 -0.25
C VAL A 33 -0.27 0.74 0.68
N LEU A 34 -0.40 -0.57 0.43
CA LEU A 34 0.30 -1.59 1.21
C LEU A 34 1.81 -1.52 1.02
N ALA A 35 2.29 -1.33 -0.21
CA ALA A 35 3.71 -1.22 -0.51
C ALA A 35 4.38 -0.06 0.23
N GLU A 36 3.75 1.12 0.27
CA GLU A 36 4.27 2.27 1.01
C GLU A 36 4.33 2.04 2.52
N LYS A 37 3.30 1.40 3.09
CA LYS A 37 3.25 1.07 4.52
C LYS A 37 4.33 0.06 4.88
N LEU A 38 4.48 -1.00 4.06
CA LEU A 38 5.52 -2.01 4.23
C LEU A 38 6.92 -1.40 4.11
N GLN A 39 7.15 -0.51 3.14
CA GLN A 39 8.42 0.21 3.00
C GLN A 39 8.73 1.04 4.24
N THR A 40 7.73 1.78 4.75
CA THR A 40 7.90 2.62 5.93
C THR A 40 8.22 1.78 7.17
N ILE A 41 7.52 0.66 7.35
CA ILE A 41 7.77 -0.30 8.43
C ILE A 41 9.19 -0.86 8.34
N TYR A 42 9.58 -1.32 7.15
CA TYR A 42 10.90 -1.91 6.91
C TYR A 42 12.03 -0.91 7.11
N SER A 43 11.91 0.29 6.55
CA SER A 43 12.93 1.35 6.63
C SER A 43 13.17 1.84 8.06
N ARG A 44 12.13 1.87 8.92
CA ARG A 44 12.22 2.42 10.27
C ARG A 44 12.50 1.39 11.37
N SER A 45 12.32 0.10 11.08
CA SER A 45 12.63 -1.03 11.97
C SER A 45 12.16 -0.81 13.42
N PHE A 46 12.90 -1.28 14.42
CA PHE A 46 12.54 -1.25 15.86
C PHE A 46 12.25 0.15 16.44
N LEU A 47 12.69 1.24 15.79
CA LEU A 47 12.45 2.62 16.23
C LEU A 47 11.09 3.18 15.76
N ASN A 48 10.24 2.35 15.15
CA ASN A 48 8.99 2.80 14.59
C ASN A 48 7.91 3.06 15.67
N SER A 49 7.66 4.34 15.96
CA SER A 49 6.54 4.79 16.81
C SER A 49 5.17 4.82 16.10
N ARG A 50 5.11 4.48 14.81
CA ARG A 50 3.88 4.40 14.02
C ARG A 50 3.29 3.00 14.05
N SER A 51 2.89 2.55 15.23
CA SER A 51 2.10 1.32 15.43
C SER A 51 0.86 1.26 14.52
N LYS A 52 0.32 2.43 14.14
CA LYS A 52 -0.76 2.56 13.17
C LYS A 52 -0.45 1.93 11.81
N ASP A 53 0.78 2.01 11.30
CA ASP A 53 1.10 1.43 9.98
C ASP A 53 0.97 -0.09 10.00
N PHE A 54 1.37 -0.75 11.10
CA PHE A 54 1.17 -2.18 11.29
C PHE A 54 -0.32 -2.54 11.37
N TYR A 55 -1.11 -1.74 12.10
CA TYR A 55 -2.56 -1.94 12.19
C TYR A 55 -3.23 -1.76 10.82
N ASP A 56 -2.84 -0.74 10.06
CA ASP A 56 -3.37 -0.48 8.73
C ASP A 56 -3.06 -1.64 7.77
N VAL A 57 -1.84 -2.19 7.78
CA VAL A 57 -1.50 -3.38 6.99
C VAL A 57 -2.34 -4.58 7.42
N TYR A 58 -2.50 -4.81 8.73
CA TYR A 58 -3.30 -5.92 9.25
C TYR A 58 -4.77 -5.81 8.84
N ILE A 59 -5.39 -4.66 9.08
CA ILE A 59 -6.82 -4.47 8.82
C ILE A 59 -7.13 -4.50 7.33
N LEU A 60 -6.26 -3.92 6.48
CA LEU A 60 -6.40 -4.01 5.02
C LEU A 60 -6.25 -5.46 4.55
N SER A 61 -5.22 -6.17 5.01
CA SER A 61 -5.03 -7.59 4.68
C SER A 61 -6.19 -8.48 5.13
N LYS A 62 -6.92 -8.08 6.19
CA LYS A 62 -8.05 -8.83 6.73
C LYS A 62 -9.37 -8.52 6.02
N LEU A 63 -9.67 -7.24 5.79
CA LEU A 63 -10.95 -6.78 5.22
C LEU A 63 -10.96 -6.79 3.68
N LYS A 64 -9.77 -6.71 3.06
CA LYS A 64 -9.59 -6.55 1.62
C LYS A 64 -8.76 -7.66 1.00
N LYS A 65 -8.65 -8.81 1.68
CA LYS A 65 -7.84 -9.94 1.25
C LYS A 65 -8.13 -10.36 -0.19
N ASP A 66 -9.41 -10.46 -0.54
CA ASP A 66 -9.85 -10.95 -1.85
C ASP A 66 -9.67 -9.89 -2.96
N ASP A 67 -9.53 -8.61 -2.58
CA ASP A 67 -9.28 -7.49 -3.48
C ASP A 67 -7.78 -7.27 -3.76
N ILE A 68 -6.88 -7.99 -3.05
CA ILE A 68 -5.42 -7.81 -3.17
C ILE A 68 -4.85 -8.77 -4.20
N ASP A 69 -4.30 -8.24 -5.29
CA ASP A 69 -3.50 -9.01 -6.22
C ASP A 69 -2.05 -9.11 -5.71
N LEU A 70 -1.63 -10.31 -5.31
CA LEU A 70 -0.29 -10.56 -4.78
C LEU A 70 0.83 -10.30 -5.80
N VAL A 71 0.58 -10.49 -7.10
CA VAL A 71 1.55 -10.20 -8.17
C VAL A 71 1.74 -8.68 -8.29
N GLN A 72 0.63 -7.94 -8.28
CA GLN A 72 0.68 -6.48 -8.32
C GLN A 72 1.27 -5.89 -7.03
N LEU A 73 0.96 -6.47 -5.88
CA LEU A 73 1.56 -6.09 -4.59
C LEU A 73 3.07 -6.27 -4.60
N LYS A 74 3.57 -7.40 -5.11
CA LYS A 74 5.01 -7.63 -5.26
C LYS A 74 5.66 -6.56 -6.12
N MET A 75 5.06 -6.28 -7.29
CA MET A 75 5.56 -5.25 -8.20
C MET A 75 5.51 -3.84 -7.59
N ALA A 76 4.46 -3.53 -6.82
CA ALA A 76 4.31 -2.27 -6.11
C ALA A 76 5.40 -2.10 -5.04
N CYS A 77 5.68 -3.16 -4.26
CA CYS A 77 6.75 -3.19 -3.27
C CYS A 77 8.12 -2.96 -3.93
N GLU A 78 8.48 -3.74 -4.95
CA GLU A 78 9.78 -3.61 -5.63
C GLU A 78 10.02 -2.18 -6.13
N ARG A 79 9.03 -1.57 -6.79
CA ARG A 79 9.13 -0.19 -7.29
C ARG A 79 9.19 0.84 -6.18
N THR A 80 8.36 0.70 -5.14
CA THR A 80 8.32 1.65 -4.01
C THR A 80 9.64 1.65 -3.25
N PHE A 81 10.20 0.47 -2.98
CA PHE A 81 11.47 0.33 -2.29
C PHE A 81 12.64 0.83 -3.12
N SER A 82 12.67 0.52 -4.42
CA SER A 82 13.67 1.05 -5.34
C SER A 82 13.62 2.58 -5.44
N TYR A 83 12.41 3.17 -5.54
CA TYR A 83 12.23 4.62 -5.59
C TYR A 83 12.69 5.33 -4.32
N ARG A 84 12.48 4.69 -3.16
CA ARG A 84 12.88 5.21 -1.84
C ARG A 84 14.27 4.76 -1.41
N GLU A 85 15.07 4.22 -2.34
CA GLU A 85 16.45 3.75 -2.12
C GLU A 85 16.59 2.83 -0.89
N THR A 86 15.56 2.02 -0.63
CA THR A 86 15.53 1.08 0.48
C THR A 86 15.76 -0.32 -0.06
N GLU A 87 16.87 -0.97 0.31
CA GLU A 87 17.17 -2.32 -0.16
C GLU A 87 16.20 -3.34 0.43
N LEU A 88 15.34 -3.89 -0.42
CA LEU A 88 14.37 -4.92 -0.03
C LEU A 88 15.05 -6.29 -0.07
N ASN A 89 15.47 -6.79 1.09
CA ASN A 89 16.09 -8.10 1.21
C ASN A 89 15.12 -9.11 1.84
N PHE A 90 14.44 -9.88 0.99
CA PHE A 90 13.46 -10.88 1.45
C PHE A 90 14.08 -11.99 2.31
N ASN A 91 15.36 -12.29 2.13
CA ASN A 91 16.04 -13.40 2.85
C ASN A 91 16.30 -13.07 4.32
N ASN A 92 16.42 -11.78 4.67
CA ASN A 92 16.67 -11.33 6.04
C ASN A 92 15.41 -11.25 6.90
N ILE A 93 14.21 -11.48 6.34
CA ILE A 93 12.92 -11.28 7.02
C ILE A 93 12.43 -12.57 7.73
N ILE A 94 12.96 -13.75 7.38
CA ILE A 94 12.51 -15.08 7.86
C ILE A 94 13.56 -15.75 8.78
N GLN A 95 14.29 -14.97 9.59
CA GLN A 95 15.16 -15.51 10.63
C GLN A 95 14.49 -15.48 12.01
#